data_AF-I3VY18-F1
#
_entry.id   AF-I3VY18-F1
#
_cell.length_a   1.000
_cell.length_b   1.000
_cell.length_c   1.000
_cell.angle_alpha   90.00
_cell.angle_beta   90.00
_cell.angle_gamma   90.00
#
_symmetry.space_group_name_H-M   'P 1'
#
loop_
_entity.id
_entity.type
_entity.pdbx_description
1 polymer ?
#
loop_
_entity_poly.entity_id
_entity_poly.type
_entity_poly.pdbx_seq_one_letter_code
_entity_poly.pdbx_strand_id
1 'polypeptide(L)'
;MFQIFANGKNITKYVRTESLQIDEAIGERSTCQFDVKYLPGELNLQPGTQISIIEIESGEYLFAGTIDNIDSEEIIQDFPLYIQASIQCADWQQICDRRIVSEAYENVLAGDIVKSIIDSYLAPEGITYTMDSIQDGPTVLQAVFNYVPATDCFDKLSDLAGFNWWIDSNKVFYFCDRATIVAPYTLDGNFKVFNMKMTDNRDNYRNRQYIRAGKGTTDPQTETFKGNGVQKTFTVGFPIALVPTVKVNGIQKTVGIKGVDTGKDWYWNKGDAIITQDDAATPLAATDTLQITYQGLYDVIVLTDDYTAITERQSVEGGTGWYEAVDEEPYLDTSDAAFQNANALLKRYANLCRTLTFETLQSGLHAGQILNVNLPKIKAIGEFLIQKVTYSFKYTGYEPQYRYQIEAASNDNYESWTKFFKANLGQPKTYVIRENIQEQEVLIRLVQQSENTNWSETMTQTLFACPLPSDSLYPSSSLYPC
;
A
#
# COMPACT_ATOMS: atom_id res chain seq x y z
N MET A 1 17.91 25.35 -18.57
CA MET A 1 18.87 24.38 -19.18
C MET A 1 19.13 23.28 -18.15
N PHE A 2 19.41 22.04 -18.54
CA PHE A 2 19.53 20.90 -17.61
C PHE A 2 20.83 20.10 -17.82
N GLN A 3 21.19 19.31 -16.82
CA GLN A 3 22.25 18.30 -16.89
C GLN A 3 21.69 16.93 -16.55
N ILE A 4 22.08 15.90 -17.31
CA ILE A 4 21.72 14.50 -17.06
C ILE A 4 22.97 13.74 -16.61
N PHE A 5 22.83 12.99 -15.53
CA PHE A 5 23.87 12.12 -14.97
C PHE A 5 23.41 10.67 -14.99
N ALA A 6 24.30 9.76 -15.40
CA ALA A 6 24.12 8.32 -15.30
C ALA A 6 25.17 7.75 -14.35
N ASN A 7 24.74 7.12 -13.25
CA ASN A 7 25.60 6.68 -12.14
C ASN A 7 26.60 7.78 -11.70
N GLY A 8 26.15 9.03 -11.64
CA GLY A 8 26.97 10.20 -11.27
C GLY A 8 27.89 10.74 -12.38
N LYS A 9 27.97 10.10 -13.56
CA LYS A 9 28.73 10.62 -14.71
C LYS A 9 27.82 11.52 -15.56
N ASN A 10 28.26 12.74 -15.86
CA ASN A 10 27.51 13.65 -16.74
C ASN A 10 27.48 13.10 -18.18
N ILE A 11 26.27 12.86 -18.70
CA ILE A 11 26.02 12.35 -20.05
C ILE A 11 25.29 13.36 -20.95
N THR A 12 25.07 14.59 -20.48
CA THR A 12 24.28 15.63 -21.16
C THR A 12 24.67 15.83 -22.62
N LYS A 13 25.97 15.73 -22.95
CA LYS A 13 26.48 15.89 -24.33
C LYS A 13 25.97 14.84 -25.33
N TYR A 14 25.48 13.71 -24.84
CA TYR A 14 24.93 12.63 -25.67
C TYR A 14 23.42 12.73 -25.83
N VAL A 15 22.75 13.57 -25.03
CA VAL A 15 21.30 13.67 -24.97
C VAL A 15 20.80 14.56 -26.10
N ARG A 16 19.76 14.10 -26.80
CA ARG A 16 19.04 14.93 -27.75
C ARG A 16 18.14 15.91 -26.99
N THR A 17 18.52 17.18 -26.95
CA THR A 17 17.86 18.18 -26.10
C THR A 17 16.36 18.27 -26.32
N GLU A 18 15.79 18.13 -27.51
CA GLU A 18 14.33 18.19 -27.68
C GLU A 18 13.56 16.94 -27.20
N SER A 19 14.24 15.84 -26.88
CA SER A 19 13.61 14.55 -26.57
C SER A 19 13.25 14.36 -25.09
N LEU A 20 13.78 15.20 -24.19
CA LEU A 20 13.53 15.04 -22.77
C LEU A 20 12.07 15.39 -22.44
N GLN A 21 11.43 14.44 -21.77
CA GLN A 21 10.13 14.60 -21.16
C GLN A 21 10.16 13.99 -19.76
N ILE A 22 9.65 14.74 -18.78
CA ILE A 22 9.49 14.27 -17.41
C ILE A 22 8.02 14.44 -17.07
N ASP A 23 7.38 13.38 -16.60
CA ASP A 23 6.00 13.36 -16.13
C ASP A 23 6.00 13.04 -14.63
N GLU A 24 5.55 13.99 -13.83
CA GLU A 24 5.34 13.84 -12.38
C GLU A 24 3.84 13.84 -12.10
N ALA A 25 3.34 12.88 -11.32
CA ALA A 25 1.91 12.80 -10.99
C ALA A 25 1.67 12.28 -9.56
N ILE A 26 0.58 12.74 -8.92
CA ILE A 26 0.17 12.24 -7.60
C ILE A 26 -0.34 10.80 -7.74
N GLY A 27 0.11 9.93 -6.83
CA GLY A 27 -0.36 8.56 -6.74
C GLY A 27 0.05 7.68 -7.92
N GLU A 28 0.99 8.14 -8.74
CA GLU A 28 1.61 7.38 -9.82
C GLU A 28 3.13 7.58 -9.75
N ARG A 29 3.87 6.67 -10.41
CA ARG A 29 5.30 6.84 -10.58
C ARG A 29 5.56 8.05 -11.47
N SER A 30 6.53 8.87 -11.06
CA SER A 30 7.10 9.84 -11.99
C SER A 30 7.93 9.09 -13.03
N THR A 31 7.82 9.50 -14.28
CA THR A 31 8.54 8.89 -15.40
C THR A 31 9.38 9.92 -16.13
N CYS A 32 10.47 9.47 -16.72
CA CYS A 32 11.34 10.30 -17.53
C CYS A 32 11.73 9.55 -18.79
N GLN A 33 11.65 10.24 -19.93
CA GLN A 33 12.11 9.74 -21.21
C GLN A 33 13.05 10.74 -21.87
N PHE A 34 14.12 10.24 -22.49
CA PHE A 34 15.00 11.02 -23.36
C PHE A 34 15.77 10.10 -24.31
N ASP A 35 16.20 10.65 -25.42
CA ASP A 35 17.01 9.95 -26.40
C ASP A 35 18.49 10.34 -26.27
N VAL A 36 19.38 9.37 -26.46
CA VAL A 36 20.82 9.57 -26.53
C VAL A 36 21.38 9.13 -27.87
N LYS A 37 22.41 9.83 -28.36
CA LYS A 37 23.21 9.46 -29.53
C LYS A 37 24.69 9.45 -29.16
N TYR A 38 25.36 8.31 -29.36
CA TYR A 38 26.75 8.11 -28.93
C TYR A 38 27.49 7.14 -29.85
N LEU A 39 28.83 7.16 -29.83
CA LEU A 39 29.63 6.17 -30.55
C LEU A 39 29.71 4.85 -29.76
N PRO A 40 29.76 3.69 -30.42
CA PRO A 40 29.95 2.40 -29.75
C PRO A 40 31.08 2.44 -28.71
N GLY A 41 30.77 2.05 -27.47
CA GLY A 41 31.71 2.00 -26.34
C GLY A 41 31.82 3.29 -25.51
N GLU A 42 31.20 4.41 -25.88
CA GLU A 42 31.25 5.66 -25.10
C GLU A 42 30.34 5.67 -23.87
N LEU A 43 29.18 5.01 -23.99
CA LEU A 43 28.20 4.86 -22.94
C LEU A 43 27.90 3.37 -22.70
N ASN A 44 27.72 3.02 -21.43
CA ASN A 44 27.26 1.71 -21.01
C ASN A 44 26.03 1.92 -20.13
N LEU A 45 24.86 2.01 -20.78
CA LEU A 45 23.57 2.15 -20.13
C LEU A 45 22.86 0.80 -20.17
N GLN A 46 22.25 0.44 -19.05
CA GLN A 46 21.48 -0.80 -18.90
C GLN A 46 20.31 -0.56 -17.94
N PRO A 47 19.25 -1.39 -17.98
CA PRO A 47 18.20 -1.35 -16.97
C PRO A 47 18.78 -1.39 -15.55
N GLY A 48 18.25 -0.57 -14.65
CA GLY A 48 18.75 -0.36 -13.29
C GLY A 48 19.87 0.69 -13.15
N THR A 49 20.40 1.25 -14.24
CA THR A 49 21.34 2.39 -14.16
C THR A 49 20.65 3.59 -13.52
N GLN A 50 21.26 4.21 -12.52
CA GLN A 50 20.69 5.38 -11.87
C GLN A 50 20.80 6.61 -12.78
N ILE A 51 19.69 7.30 -12.97
CA ILE A 51 19.61 8.56 -13.70
C ILE A 51 19.21 9.67 -12.74
N SER A 52 19.87 10.82 -12.84
CA SER A 52 19.43 12.06 -12.23
C SER A 52 19.50 13.22 -13.22
N ILE A 53 18.52 14.10 -13.16
CA ILE A 53 18.40 15.29 -14.00
C ILE A 53 18.32 16.50 -13.09
N ILE A 54 19.20 17.46 -13.32
CA ILE A 54 19.34 18.66 -12.51
C ILE A 54 19.13 19.88 -13.40
N GLU A 55 18.30 20.82 -12.96
CA GLU A 55 18.17 22.13 -13.60
C GLU A 55 19.39 23.00 -13.23
N ILE A 56 20.05 23.58 -14.24
CA ILE A 56 21.33 24.30 -14.04
C ILE A 56 21.15 25.59 -13.24
N GLU A 57 20.03 26.29 -13.42
CA GLU A 57 19.83 27.62 -12.82
C GLU A 57 19.46 27.54 -11.34
N SER A 58 18.55 26.62 -10.99
CA SER A 58 18.10 26.39 -9.62
C SER A 58 19.02 25.43 -8.85
N GLY A 59 19.68 24.50 -9.54
CA GLY A 59 20.40 23.38 -8.92
C GLY A 59 19.47 22.29 -8.38
N GLU A 60 18.16 22.38 -8.64
CA GLU A 60 17.15 21.43 -8.17
C GLU A 60 17.10 20.19 -9.05
N TYR A 61 16.74 19.06 -8.44
CA TYR A 61 16.47 17.83 -9.18
C TYR A 61 15.13 17.93 -9.89
N LEU A 62 15.15 17.77 -11.22
CA LEU A 62 13.93 17.59 -12.01
C LEU A 62 13.45 16.14 -11.99
N PHE A 63 14.38 15.19 -11.84
CA PHE A 63 14.09 13.76 -11.77
C PHE A 63 15.25 12.99 -11.15
N ALA A 64 14.94 11.93 -10.40
CA ALA A 64 15.90 10.91 -10.02
C ALA A 64 15.25 9.53 -9.93
N GLY A 65 15.93 8.51 -10.45
CA GLY A 65 15.40 7.16 -10.51
C GLY A 65 16.35 6.21 -11.23
N THR A 66 15.80 5.16 -11.84
CA THR A 66 16.58 4.20 -12.64
C THR A 66 15.98 3.97 -14.01
N ILE A 67 16.82 3.53 -14.95
CA ILE A 67 16.38 3.08 -16.28
C ILE A 67 15.51 1.83 -16.10
N ASP A 68 14.26 1.87 -16.57
CA ASP A 68 13.36 0.72 -16.65
C ASP A 68 13.52 0.01 -18.00
N ASN A 69 13.58 0.77 -19.09
CA ASN A 69 13.75 0.24 -20.44
C ASN A 69 14.76 1.07 -21.27
N ILE A 70 15.48 0.38 -22.16
CA ILE A 70 16.40 0.97 -23.12
C ILE A 70 16.24 0.29 -24.48
N ASP A 71 15.75 1.05 -25.46
CA ASP A 71 15.60 0.59 -26.83
C ASP A 71 16.72 1.20 -27.68
N SER A 72 17.65 0.36 -28.14
CA SER A 72 18.85 0.80 -28.89
C SER A 72 18.81 0.36 -30.35
N GLU A 73 19.21 1.24 -31.25
CA GLU A 73 19.36 0.98 -32.68
C GLU A 73 20.71 1.49 -33.21
N GLU A 74 21.30 0.73 -34.13
CA GLU A 74 22.51 1.13 -34.85
C GLU A 74 22.13 1.96 -36.09
N ILE A 75 22.68 3.18 -36.19
CA ILE A 75 22.49 4.04 -37.35
C ILE A 75 23.62 3.77 -38.35
N ILE A 76 23.43 2.72 -39.15
CA ILE A 76 24.43 2.22 -40.12
C ILE A 76 24.70 3.24 -41.26
N GLN A 77 23.80 4.20 -41.48
CA GLN A 77 23.91 5.20 -42.55
C GLN A 77 24.85 6.39 -42.21
N ASP A 78 25.22 6.56 -40.94
CA ASP A 78 26.16 7.60 -40.50
C ASP A 78 27.59 7.04 -40.43
N PHE A 79 28.58 7.82 -40.89
CA PHE A 79 30.00 7.56 -40.64
C PHE A 79 30.61 8.70 -39.81
N PRO A 80 31.13 8.44 -38.60
CA PRO A 80 31.24 7.14 -37.93
C PRO A 80 29.87 6.53 -37.52
N LEU A 81 29.83 5.21 -37.31
CA LEU A 81 28.65 4.49 -36.82
C LEU A 81 28.21 5.07 -35.47
N TYR A 82 26.95 5.47 -35.35
CA TYR A 82 26.34 5.90 -34.11
C TYR A 82 25.33 4.88 -33.59
N ILE A 83 25.20 4.81 -32.27
CA ILE A 83 24.08 4.17 -31.59
C ILE A 83 23.12 5.25 -31.15
N GLN A 84 21.84 5.07 -31.46
CA GLN A 84 20.75 5.85 -30.89
C GLN A 84 19.99 4.97 -29.90
N ALA A 85 19.72 5.49 -28.71
CA ALA A 85 18.94 4.76 -27.72
C ALA A 85 17.86 5.65 -27.12
N SER A 86 16.63 5.13 -27.02
CA SER A 86 15.56 5.76 -26.25
C SER A 86 15.56 5.18 -24.84
N ILE A 87 15.68 6.07 -23.86
CA ILE A 87 15.81 5.72 -22.44
C ILE A 87 14.49 6.04 -21.75
N GLN A 88 13.92 5.06 -21.05
CA GLN A 88 12.74 5.23 -20.20
C GLN A 88 13.12 4.93 -18.76
N CYS A 89 12.80 5.84 -17.86
CA CYS A 89 13.15 5.77 -16.45
C CYS A 89 11.90 5.88 -15.58
N ALA A 90 11.93 5.19 -14.43
CA ALA A 90 10.97 5.37 -13.35
C ALA A 90 11.69 5.92 -12.11
N ASP A 91 10.97 6.72 -11.33
CA ASP A 91 11.47 7.28 -10.08
C ASP A 91 11.70 6.21 -8.99
N TRP A 92 12.06 6.64 -7.78
CA TRP A 92 12.31 5.75 -6.65
C TRP A 92 11.06 5.04 -6.12
N GLN A 93 9.84 5.51 -6.44
CA GLN A 93 8.62 4.84 -5.98
C GLN A 93 8.49 3.42 -6.53
N GLN A 94 9.17 3.11 -7.65
CA GLN A 94 9.27 1.75 -8.18
C GLN A 94 9.76 0.72 -7.13
N ILE A 95 10.52 1.16 -6.12
CA ILE A 95 11.02 0.30 -5.04
C ILE A 95 9.84 -0.24 -4.23
N CYS A 96 8.84 0.60 -3.94
CA CYS A 96 7.65 0.23 -3.18
C CYS A 96 6.83 -0.86 -3.89
N ASP A 97 6.78 -0.83 -5.22
CA ASP A 97 6.05 -1.83 -6.00
C ASP A 97 6.68 -3.22 -5.96
N ARG A 98 8.00 -3.30 -5.73
CA ARG A 98 8.74 -4.57 -5.66
C ARG A 98 8.69 -5.20 -4.27
N ARG A 99 8.29 -4.45 -3.23
CA ARG A 99 8.33 -4.91 -1.85
C ARG A 99 6.95 -5.32 -1.40
N ILE A 100 6.81 -6.60 -1.05
CA ILE A 100 5.56 -7.21 -0.62
C ILE A 100 5.48 -7.17 0.90
N VAL A 101 4.41 -6.57 1.42
CA VAL A 101 4.12 -6.37 2.84
C VAL A 101 3.08 -7.39 3.30
N SER A 102 3.32 -7.97 4.47
CA SER A 102 2.40 -8.89 5.13
C SER A 102 2.33 -8.56 6.63
N GLU A 103 1.47 -7.63 7.01
CA GLU A 103 1.36 -7.11 8.38
C GLU A 103 -0.09 -6.76 8.70
N ALA A 104 -0.43 -6.76 10.00
CA ALA A 104 -1.72 -6.28 10.49
C ALA A 104 -1.52 -5.32 11.66
N TYR A 105 -2.28 -4.23 11.66
CA TYR A 105 -2.23 -3.17 12.65
C TYR A 105 -3.63 -2.87 13.17
N GLU A 106 -3.72 -2.59 14.46
CA GLU A 106 -4.97 -2.26 15.13
C GLU A 106 -4.73 -1.10 16.10
N ASN A 107 -5.55 -0.04 15.98
CA ASN A 107 -5.46 1.18 16.80
C ASN A 107 -4.07 1.85 16.81
N VAL A 108 -3.44 1.95 15.64
CA VAL A 108 -2.10 2.55 15.47
C VAL A 108 -2.19 3.85 14.64
N LEU A 109 -1.35 4.85 14.91
CA LEU A 109 -1.27 6.06 14.08
C LEU A 109 -0.82 5.72 12.66
N ALA A 110 -1.43 6.35 11.65
CA ALA A 110 -1.10 6.10 10.24
C ALA A 110 0.39 6.31 9.95
N GLY A 111 0.99 7.39 10.47
CA GLY A 111 2.41 7.67 10.33
C GLY A 111 3.31 6.62 11.00
N ASP A 112 2.88 6.02 12.11
CA ASP A 112 3.64 4.95 12.77
C ASP A 112 3.58 3.63 12.00
N ILE A 113 2.44 3.33 11.36
CA ILE A 113 2.34 2.21 10.42
C ILE A 113 3.30 2.44 9.24
N VAL A 114 3.32 3.65 8.67
CA VAL A 114 4.22 4.00 7.56
C VAL A 114 5.70 3.81 7.96
N LYS A 115 6.11 4.34 9.12
CA LYS A 115 7.48 4.15 9.66
C LYS A 115 7.82 2.67 9.80
N SER A 116 6.91 1.86 10.39
CA SER A 116 7.09 0.41 10.55
C SER A 116 7.31 -0.32 9.22
N ILE A 117 6.54 0.02 8.18
CA ILE A 117 6.71 -0.57 6.84
C ILE A 117 8.05 -0.13 6.22
N ILE A 118 8.43 1.14 6.34
CA ILE A 118 9.70 1.63 5.80
C ILE A 118 10.88 0.92 6.47
N ASP A 119 10.91 0.86 7.79
CA ASP A 119 12.02 0.25 8.55
C ASP A 119 12.18 -1.24 8.22
N SER A 120 11.06 -1.96 8.07
CA SER A 120 11.07 -3.41 7.85
C SER A 120 11.35 -3.77 6.40
N TYR A 121 10.83 -3.01 5.44
CA TYR A 121 10.82 -3.39 4.03
C TYR A 121 11.65 -2.47 3.12
N LEU A 122 11.73 -1.16 3.37
CA LEU A 122 12.32 -0.20 2.42
C LEU A 122 13.70 0.33 2.82
N ALA A 123 14.03 0.37 4.12
CA ALA A 123 15.33 0.78 4.62
C ALA A 123 16.51 0.02 3.96
N PRO A 124 16.44 -1.30 3.71
CA PRO A 124 17.51 -2.01 2.98
C PRO A 124 17.73 -1.54 1.53
N GLU A 125 16.74 -0.87 0.91
CA GLU A 125 16.81 -0.32 -0.45
C GLU A 125 17.33 1.13 -0.45
N GLY A 126 17.68 1.65 0.73
CA GLY A 126 18.19 2.99 0.95
C GLY A 126 17.11 4.07 1.01
N ILE A 127 15.83 3.69 1.17
CA ILE A 127 14.76 4.65 1.48
C ILE A 127 14.87 5.06 2.95
N THR A 128 14.82 6.35 3.20
CA THR A 128 14.93 6.95 4.54
C THR A 128 13.75 7.86 4.81
N TYR A 129 13.59 8.33 6.04
CA TYR A 129 12.62 9.38 6.39
C TYR A 129 13.23 10.29 7.46
N THR A 130 12.65 11.48 7.63
CA THR A 130 13.01 12.42 8.69
C THR A 130 11.83 12.62 9.64
N MET A 131 12.05 13.29 10.77
CA MET A 131 10.98 13.59 11.72
C MET A 131 9.88 14.48 11.10
N ASP A 132 10.23 15.30 10.12
CA ASP A 132 9.30 16.24 9.47
C ASP A 132 8.72 15.66 8.18
N SER A 133 9.30 14.59 7.62
CA SER A 133 8.81 14.00 6.38
C SER A 133 7.62 13.07 6.60
N ILE A 134 7.42 12.52 7.80
CA ILE A 134 6.26 11.66 8.13
C ILE A 134 5.46 12.30 9.27
N GLN A 135 4.25 12.72 8.95
CA GLN A 135 3.26 13.19 9.93
C GLN A 135 2.47 12.00 10.51
N ASP A 136 2.04 12.11 11.76
CA ASP A 136 1.38 11.00 12.47
C ASP A 136 0.02 10.62 11.87
N GLY A 137 -0.73 11.59 11.33
CA GLY A 137 -2.06 11.36 10.76
C GLY A 137 -3.09 10.85 11.79
N PRO A 138 -4.24 10.35 11.33
CA PRO A 138 -5.26 9.78 12.23
C PRO A 138 -4.85 8.40 12.75
N THR A 139 -5.50 7.98 13.84
CA THR A 139 -5.45 6.58 14.30
C THR A 139 -6.20 5.68 13.33
N VAL A 140 -5.53 4.66 12.83
CA VAL A 140 -6.10 3.60 11.99
C VAL A 140 -6.65 2.52 12.91
N LEU A 141 -7.98 2.32 12.90
CA LEU A 141 -8.62 1.34 13.76
C LEU A 141 -8.21 -0.08 13.37
N GLN A 142 -8.16 -0.36 12.08
CA GLN A 142 -7.75 -1.64 11.53
C GLN A 142 -7.12 -1.48 10.15
N ALA A 143 -5.95 -2.08 9.95
CA ALA A 143 -5.31 -2.22 8.65
C ALA A 143 -4.71 -3.62 8.53
N VAL A 144 -5.11 -4.35 7.49
CA VAL A 144 -4.58 -5.69 7.20
C VAL A 144 -3.99 -5.67 5.79
N PHE A 145 -2.69 -5.88 5.70
CA PHE A 145 -1.94 -5.98 4.46
C PHE A 145 -1.53 -7.44 4.29
N ASN A 146 -2.17 -8.15 3.36
CA ASN A 146 -1.91 -9.57 3.12
C ASN A 146 -1.23 -9.76 1.77
N TYR A 147 0.11 -9.83 1.77
CA TYR A 147 0.94 -9.98 0.57
C TYR A 147 0.64 -8.95 -0.53
N VAL A 148 0.55 -7.69 -0.15
CA VAL A 148 0.32 -6.57 -1.08
C VAL A 148 1.61 -5.74 -1.27
N PRO A 149 1.84 -5.13 -2.43
CA PRO A 149 2.91 -4.16 -2.62
C PRO A 149 2.87 -3.03 -1.58
N ALA A 150 4.03 -2.53 -1.16
CA ALA A 150 4.12 -1.41 -0.23
C ALA A 150 3.42 -0.15 -0.77
N THR A 151 3.44 0.05 -2.09
CA THR A 151 2.67 1.11 -2.78
C THR A 151 1.19 1.06 -2.41
N ASP A 152 0.58 -0.12 -2.46
CA ASP A 152 -0.84 -0.30 -2.17
C ASP A 152 -1.12 -0.06 -0.67
N CYS A 153 -0.18 -0.42 0.21
CA CYS A 153 -0.26 -0.07 1.64
C CYS A 153 -0.30 1.45 1.85
N PHE A 154 0.66 2.18 1.25
CA PHE A 154 0.75 3.63 1.42
C PHE A 154 -0.39 4.37 0.74
N ASP A 155 -0.84 3.91 -0.43
CA ASP A 155 -2.03 4.45 -1.07
C ASP A 155 -3.24 4.35 -0.14
N LYS A 156 -3.52 3.15 0.42
CA LYS A 156 -4.62 2.95 1.37
C LYS A 156 -4.50 3.81 2.63
N LEU A 157 -3.30 3.91 3.21
CA LEU A 157 -3.06 4.74 4.39
C LEU A 157 -3.23 6.23 4.08
N SER A 158 -2.75 6.68 2.91
CA SER A 158 -2.89 8.06 2.47
C SER A 158 -4.33 8.43 2.20
N ASP A 159 -5.11 7.53 1.60
CA ASP A 159 -6.54 7.72 1.34
C ASP A 159 -7.33 7.80 2.66
N LEU A 160 -7.04 6.91 3.61
CA LEU A 160 -7.66 6.91 4.93
C LEU A 160 -7.30 8.18 5.73
N ALA A 161 -6.06 8.64 5.64
CA ALA A 161 -5.57 9.83 6.33
C ALA A 161 -5.97 11.15 5.65
N GLY A 162 -6.30 11.11 4.35
CA GLY A 162 -6.37 12.31 3.50
C GLY A 162 -5.00 12.93 3.22
N PHE A 163 -3.93 12.14 3.32
CA PHE A 163 -2.54 12.58 3.15
C PHE A 163 -2.07 12.30 1.71
N ASN A 164 -0.86 12.75 1.39
CA ASN A 164 -0.13 12.32 0.19
C ASN A 164 1.21 11.72 0.58
N TRP A 165 1.72 10.84 -0.27
CA TRP A 165 3.03 10.24 -0.08
C TRP A 165 3.84 10.27 -1.36
N TRP A 166 5.15 10.44 -1.23
CA TRP A 166 6.10 10.38 -2.34
C TRP A 166 7.50 10.07 -1.81
N ILE A 167 8.42 9.77 -2.72
CA ILE A 167 9.84 9.63 -2.42
C ILE A 167 10.57 10.69 -3.22
N ASP A 168 11.31 11.56 -2.54
CA ASP A 168 12.05 12.62 -3.21
C ASP A 168 13.28 12.08 -3.96
N SER A 169 13.96 12.96 -4.69
CA SER A 169 15.15 12.59 -5.46
C SER A 169 16.32 12.07 -4.59
N ASN A 170 16.32 12.38 -3.29
CA ASN A 170 17.32 11.95 -2.31
C ASN A 170 16.93 10.66 -1.57
N LYS A 171 15.87 9.97 -2.00
CA LYS A 171 15.33 8.78 -1.34
C LYS A 171 14.78 9.04 0.07
N VAL A 172 14.30 10.25 0.34
CA VAL A 172 13.55 10.58 1.54
C VAL A 172 12.06 10.35 1.26
N PHE A 173 11.44 9.53 2.08
CA PHE A 173 10.01 9.23 2.04
C PHE A 173 9.22 10.30 2.78
N TYR A 174 8.17 10.79 2.13
CA TYR A 174 7.24 11.75 2.68
C TYR A 174 5.85 11.15 2.82
N PHE A 175 5.18 11.47 3.93
CA PHE A 175 3.79 11.14 4.24
C PHE A 175 3.20 12.32 5.01
N CYS A 176 2.51 13.21 4.30
CA CYS A 176 2.12 14.52 4.84
C CYS A 176 0.69 14.88 4.46
N ASP A 177 0.04 15.70 5.28
CA ASP A 177 -1.20 16.37 4.91
C ASP A 177 -0.97 17.22 3.65
N ARG A 178 -1.84 17.01 2.65
CA ARG A 178 -1.80 17.72 1.36
C ARG A 178 -1.81 19.23 1.53
N ALA A 179 -2.51 19.75 2.53
CA ALA A 179 -2.59 21.18 2.78
C ALA A 179 -1.25 21.81 3.20
N THR A 180 -0.26 21.01 3.62
CA THR A 180 1.02 21.53 4.12
C THR A 180 2.05 21.80 3.03
N ILE A 181 1.81 21.30 1.81
CA ILE A 181 2.75 21.42 0.69
C ILE A 181 2.25 22.54 -0.22
N VAL A 182 2.66 23.79 0.02
CA VAL A 182 2.17 24.93 -0.76
C VAL A 182 3.08 25.18 -1.97
N ALA A 183 2.48 25.44 -3.13
CA ALA A 183 3.22 25.85 -4.32
C ALA A 183 3.97 27.17 -4.07
N PRO A 184 5.17 27.37 -4.66
CA PRO A 184 6.00 28.54 -4.39
C PRO A 184 5.40 29.89 -4.82
N TYR A 185 4.33 29.88 -5.61
CA TYR A 185 3.68 31.09 -6.10
C TYR A 185 2.19 30.90 -6.35
N THR A 186 1.48 32.03 -6.37
CA THR A 186 0.05 32.12 -6.68
C THR A 186 -0.16 32.31 -8.18
N LEU A 187 -1.16 31.63 -8.74
CA LEU A 187 -1.60 31.83 -10.11
C LEU A 187 -2.68 32.92 -10.17
N ASP A 188 -2.32 34.10 -10.67
CA ASP A 188 -3.21 35.25 -10.81
C ASP A 188 -3.24 35.82 -12.24
N GLY A 189 -3.98 36.91 -12.45
CA GLY A 189 -4.12 37.54 -13.76
C GLY A 189 -2.84 38.18 -14.32
N ASN A 190 -1.76 38.28 -13.54
CA ASN A 190 -0.47 38.83 -13.97
C ASN A 190 0.53 37.73 -14.35
N PHE A 191 0.26 36.50 -13.95
CA PHE A 191 1.12 35.36 -14.21
C PHE A 191 1.06 34.94 -15.69
N LYS A 192 2.23 34.79 -16.33
CA LYS A 192 2.30 34.41 -17.75
C LYS A 192 2.04 32.91 -17.89
N VAL A 193 0.94 32.57 -18.55
CA VAL A 193 0.53 31.19 -18.83
C VAL A 193 0.14 31.02 -20.29
N PHE A 194 0.15 29.78 -20.77
CA PHE A 194 -0.33 29.38 -22.08
C PHE A 194 -1.39 28.28 -21.95
N ASN A 195 -2.21 28.12 -22.99
CA ASN A 195 -3.16 27.00 -23.15
C ASN A 195 -4.05 26.73 -21.92
N MET A 196 -4.43 27.80 -21.21
CA MET A 196 -5.21 27.68 -19.98
C MET A 196 -6.64 27.21 -20.27
N LYS A 197 -7.10 26.22 -19.51
CA LYS A 197 -8.45 25.68 -19.59
C LYS A 197 -8.95 25.23 -18.22
N MET A 198 -10.20 25.57 -17.91
CA MET A 198 -10.94 25.08 -16.75
C MET A 198 -12.01 24.10 -17.21
N THR A 199 -12.14 22.97 -16.54
CA THR A 199 -13.12 21.92 -16.83
C THR A 199 -13.84 21.54 -15.54
N ASP A 200 -15.17 21.56 -15.55
CA ASP A 200 -15.99 21.04 -14.45
C ASP A 200 -16.55 19.68 -14.88
N ASN A 201 -16.39 18.65 -14.04
CA ASN A 201 -16.99 17.33 -14.30
C ASN A 201 -17.63 16.76 -13.02
N ARG A 202 -18.35 15.65 -13.17
CA ARG A 202 -18.97 14.89 -12.07
C ARG A 202 -18.37 13.50 -11.95
N ASP A 203 -17.14 13.33 -12.46
CA ASP A 203 -16.51 12.02 -12.53
C ASP A 203 -16.19 11.56 -11.10
N ASN A 204 -16.52 10.31 -10.80
CA ASN A 204 -16.39 9.68 -9.47
C ASN A 204 -17.10 10.42 -8.32
N TYR A 205 -17.96 11.40 -8.61
CA TYR A 205 -18.71 12.11 -7.58
C TYR A 205 -19.71 11.19 -6.89
N ARG A 206 -19.69 11.20 -5.55
CA ARG A 206 -20.60 10.43 -4.70
C ARG A 206 -20.86 11.17 -3.41
N ASN A 207 -22.11 11.21 -2.99
CA ASN A 207 -22.52 11.79 -1.71
C ASN A 207 -23.17 10.75 -0.78
N ARG A 208 -23.13 9.49 -1.18
CA ARG A 208 -23.62 8.35 -0.43
C ARG A 208 -22.72 7.13 -0.69
N GLN A 209 -22.12 6.61 0.37
CA GLN A 209 -21.11 5.56 0.31
C GLN A 209 -21.56 4.32 1.07
N TYR A 210 -21.55 3.17 0.38
CA TYR A 210 -21.71 1.86 1.01
C TYR A 210 -20.35 1.16 1.11
N ILE A 211 -20.05 0.55 2.25
CA ILE A 211 -18.91 -0.37 2.38
C ILE A 211 -19.45 -1.74 2.72
N ARG A 212 -19.17 -2.72 1.87
CA ARG A 212 -19.32 -4.13 2.21
C ARG A 212 -18.00 -4.61 2.82
N ALA A 213 -17.97 -4.62 4.14
CA ALA A 213 -16.83 -5.06 4.91
C ALA A 213 -16.81 -6.59 5.04
N GLY A 214 -15.83 -7.11 5.79
CA GLY A 214 -15.73 -8.51 6.18
C GLY A 214 -16.81 -8.94 7.18
N LYS A 215 -16.45 -9.93 8.01
CA LYS A 215 -17.39 -10.52 8.98
C LYS A 215 -17.11 -10.03 10.39
N GLY A 216 -18.06 -9.30 10.96
CA GLY A 216 -18.01 -8.90 12.36
C GLY A 216 -18.35 -10.05 13.30
N THR A 217 -17.91 -9.91 14.54
CA THR A 217 -18.16 -10.88 15.62
C THR A 217 -19.24 -10.35 16.56
N THR A 218 -20.22 -11.18 16.93
CA THR A 218 -21.25 -10.80 17.90
C THR A 218 -20.70 -10.81 19.33
N ASP A 219 -21.44 -10.18 20.25
CA ASP A 219 -21.29 -10.49 21.68
C ASP A 219 -21.53 -11.98 21.96
N PRO A 220 -21.00 -12.55 23.06
CA PRO A 220 -21.25 -13.94 23.43
C PRO A 220 -22.74 -14.23 23.60
N GLN A 221 -23.26 -15.16 22.80
CA GLN A 221 -24.65 -15.61 22.85
C GLN A 221 -24.71 -17.02 23.42
N THR A 222 -25.80 -17.34 24.09
CA THR A 222 -26.04 -18.66 24.65
C THR A 222 -27.30 -19.25 24.05
N GLU A 223 -27.15 -20.35 23.33
CA GLU A 223 -28.26 -21.13 22.80
C GLU A 223 -28.41 -22.45 23.56
N THR A 224 -29.66 -22.86 23.78
CA THR A 224 -29.98 -24.07 24.55
C THR A 224 -30.79 -25.02 23.69
N PHE A 225 -30.34 -26.27 23.62
CA PHE A 225 -30.96 -27.35 22.87
C PHE A 225 -31.35 -28.49 23.80
N LYS A 226 -32.37 -29.25 23.40
CA LYS A 226 -32.72 -30.54 24.01
C LYS A 226 -32.29 -31.66 23.09
N GLY A 227 -31.82 -32.76 23.67
CA GLY A 227 -31.56 -33.98 22.92
C GLY A 227 -32.85 -34.63 22.42
N ASN A 228 -32.72 -35.56 21.47
CA ASN A 228 -33.84 -36.39 20.99
C ASN A 228 -33.47 -37.89 20.96
N GLY A 229 -32.33 -38.27 21.52
CA GLY A 229 -31.80 -39.63 21.55
C GLY A 229 -31.15 -40.11 20.26
N VAL A 230 -31.09 -39.28 19.20
CA VAL A 230 -30.55 -39.66 17.88
C VAL A 230 -29.58 -38.61 17.31
N GLN A 231 -29.94 -37.33 17.41
CA GLN A 231 -29.21 -36.21 16.83
C GLN A 231 -27.90 -35.94 17.57
N LYS A 232 -26.82 -35.82 16.80
CA LYS A 232 -25.47 -35.46 17.27
C LYS A 232 -24.98 -34.12 16.75
N THR A 233 -25.67 -33.52 15.80
CA THR A 233 -25.31 -32.23 15.19
C THR A 233 -26.29 -31.17 15.62
N PHE A 234 -25.80 -30.04 16.10
CA PHE A 234 -26.63 -28.93 16.57
C PHE A 234 -26.20 -27.67 15.83
N THR A 235 -27.19 -26.98 15.25
CA THR A 235 -26.96 -25.77 14.45
C THR A 235 -27.34 -24.57 15.30
N VAL A 236 -26.37 -23.67 15.50
CA VAL A 236 -26.59 -22.38 16.17
C VAL A 236 -27.03 -21.31 15.17
N GLY A 237 -27.57 -20.19 15.66
CA GLY A 237 -28.12 -19.12 14.83
C GLY A 237 -27.12 -18.41 13.91
N PHE A 238 -25.84 -18.35 14.30
CA PHE A 238 -24.78 -17.71 13.52
C PHE A 238 -23.57 -18.64 13.33
N PRO A 239 -22.85 -18.56 12.20
CA PRO A 239 -21.57 -19.25 12.04
C PRO A 239 -20.58 -18.87 13.15
N ILE A 240 -19.86 -19.84 13.71
CA ILE A 240 -19.09 -19.63 14.94
C ILE A 240 -17.75 -18.94 14.63
N ALA A 241 -17.44 -17.85 15.36
CA ALA A 241 -16.24 -17.03 15.17
C ALA A 241 -15.03 -17.54 15.97
N LEU A 242 -15.25 -17.87 17.25
CA LEU A 242 -14.23 -18.31 18.20
C LEU A 242 -14.64 -19.62 18.86
N VAL A 243 -13.69 -20.30 19.52
CA VAL A 243 -13.92 -21.57 20.21
C VAL A 243 -15.12 -21.45 21.16
N PRO A 244 -16.22 -22.19 20.93
CA PRO A 244 -17.41 -22.10 21.76
C PRO A 244 -17.20 -22.83 23.10
N THR A 245 -17.95 -22.43 24.12
CA THR A 245 -18.06 -23.16 25.38
C THR A 245 -19.31 -24.02 25.35
N VAL A 246 -19.15 -25.34 25.53
CA VAL A 246 -20.26 -26.30 25.53
C VAL A 246 -20.48 -26.86 26.92
N LYS A 247 -21.73 -26.87 27.39
CA LYS A 247 -22.16 -27.52 28.64
C LYS A 247 -23.29 -28.50 28.37
N VAL A 248 -23.25 -29.67 28.99
CA VAL A 248 -24.35 -30.64 29.01
C VAL A 248 -24.81 -30.78 30.45
N ASN A 249 -26.09 -30.49 30.72
CA ASN A 249 -26.68 -30.50 32.06
C ASN A 249 -25.87 -29.65 33.07
N GLY A 250 -25.34 -28.51 32.61
CA GLY A 250 -24.50 -27.61 33.42
C GLY A 250 -23.03 -28.01 33.54
N ILE A 251 -22.64 -29.20 33.08
CA ILE A 251 -21.26 -29.69 33.12
C ILE A 251 -20.53 -29.29 31.84
N GLN A 252 -19.42 -28.56 31.98
CA GLN A 252 -18.58 -28.16 30.85
C GLN A 252 -17.96 -29.36 30.15
N LYS A 253 -17.95 -29.30 28.82
CA LYS A 253 -17.44 -30.32 27.92
C LYS A 253 -16.23 -29.80 27.14
N THR A 254 -15.42 -30.74 26.67
CA THR A 254 -14.25 -30.44 25.84
C THR A 254 -14.66 -30.19 24.40
N VAL A 255 -14.00 -29.22 23.75
CA VAL A 255 -14.28 -28.80 22.39
C VAL A 255 -12.99 -28.87 21.57
N GLY A 256 -13.04 -29.39 20.35
CA GLY A 256 -11.91 -29.42 19.41
C GLY A 256 -12.30 -29.08 17.98
N ILE A 257 -11.29 -28.97 17.11
CA ILE A 257 -11.46 -28.67 15.70
C ILE A 257 -11.92 -29.92 14.95
N LYS A 258 -13.04 -29.81 14.21
CA LYS A 258 -13.63 -30.93 13.49
C LYS A 258 -12.72 -31.42 12.36
N GLY A 259 -12.37 -32.70 12.40
CA GLY A 259 -11.49 -33.34 11.41
C GLY A 259 -9.99 -33.17 11.67
N VAL A 260 -9.60 -32.45 12.72
CA VAL A 260 -8.21 -32.26 13.14
C VAL A 260 -7.98 -32.88 14.52
N ASP A 261 -8.76 -32.45 15.51
CA ASP A 261 -8.67 -32.97 16.87
C ASP A 261 -9.40 -34.31 17.01
N THR A 262 -8.99 -35.10 18.00
CA THR A 262 -9.63 -36.36 18.38
C THR A 262 -9.83 -36.45 19.89
N GLY A 263 -10.77 -37.28 20.35
CA GLY A 263 -11.01 -37.52 21.77
C GLY A 263 -11.62 -36.31 22.52
N LYS A 264 -12.30 -35.42 21.81
CA LYS A 264 -13.05 -34.30 22.39
C LYS A 264 -14.53 -34.65 22.44
N ASP A 265 -15.27 -34.07 23.37
CA ASP A 265 -16.71 -34.32 23.49
C ASP A 265 -17.49 -33.72 22.31
N TRP A 266 -17.03 -32.56 21.81
CA TRP A 266 -17.67 -31.77 20.76
C TRP A 266 -16.65 -31.22 19.77
N TYR A 267 -17.08 -31.07 18.52
CA TYR A 267 -16.27 -30.58 17.41
C TYR A 267 -16.96 -29.42 16.70
N TRP A 268 -16.18 -28.41 16.32
CA TRP A 268 -16.63 -27.21 15.61
C TRP A 268 -15.59 -26.80 14.56
N ASN A 269 -15.97 -25.90 13.66
CA ASN A 269 -15.06 -25.21 12.74
C ASN A 269 -15.40 -23.72 12.70
N LYS A 270 -14.39 -22.85 12.54
CA LYS A 270 -14.61 -21.42 12.35
C LYS A 270 -15.39 -21.17 11.06
N GLY A 271 -16.44 -20.36 11.14
CA GLY A 271 -17.32 -20.07 10.01
C GLY A 271 -18.35 -21.16 9.69
N ASP A 272 -18.44 -22.22 10.50
CA ASP A 272 -19.52 -23.20 10.47
C ASP A 272 -20.51 -22.90 11.62
N ALA A 273 -21.81 -23.05 11.36
CA ALA A 273 -22.86 -22.92 12.37
C ALA A 273 -23.14 -24.25 13.09
N ILE A 274 -22.47 -25.34 12.70
CA ILE A 274 -22.73 -26.69 13.21
C ILE A 274 -21.70 -27.07 14.28
N ILE A 275 -22.19 -27.45 15.45
CA ILE A 275 -21.41 -28.18 16.46
C ILE A 275 -21.80 -29.66 16.43
N THR A 276 -20.81 -30.53 16.35
CA THR A 276 -20.98 -31.98 16.21
C THR A 276 -20.49 -32.69 17.49
N GLN A 277 -21.32 -33.53 18.09
CA GLN A 277 -20.94 -34.41 19.19
C GLN A 277 -20.02 -35.53 18.67
N ASP A 278 -19.12 -36.03 19.51
CA ASP A 278 -18.29 -37.18 19.17
C ASP A 278 -19.08 -38.42 18.71
N ASP A 279 -18.54 -39.09 17.69
CA ASP A 279 -19.18 -40.25 17.07
C ASP A 279 -19.27 -41.45 18.03
N ALA A 280 -18.35 -41.59 18.98
CA ALA A 280 -18.39 -42.63 20.00
C ALA A 280 -19.28 -42.27 21.20
N ALA A 281 -19.66 -41.00 21.37
CA ALA A 281 -20.51 -40.56 22.48
C ALA A 281 -21.98 -40.99 22.30
N THR A 282 -22.68 -41.24 23.41
CA THR A 282 -24.13 -41.49 23.37
C THR A 282 -24.87 -40.21 22.97
N PRO A 283 -25.82 -40.25 22.01
CA PRO A 283 -26.65 -39.10 21.68
C PRO A 283 -27.40 -38.56 22.91
N LEU A 284 -27.55 -37.24 22.98
CA LEU A 284 -28.26 -36.59 24.08
C LEU A 284 -29.72 -37.02 24.15
N ALA A 285 -30.21 -37.38 25.34
CA ALA A 285 -31.60 -37.75 25.59
C ALA A 285 -32.53 -36.52 25.66
N ALA A 286 -33.84 -36.74 25.61
CA ALA A 286 -34.84 -35.66 25.73
C ALA A 286 -34.78 -34.90 27.07
N THR A 287 -34.25 -35.54 28.11
CA THR A 287 -34.01 -34.92 29.42
C THR A 287 -32.75 -34.07 29.44
N ASP A 288 -31.79 -34.35 28.56
CA ASP A 288 -30.51 -33.66 28.52
C ASP A 288 -30.65 -32.26 27.92
N THR A 289 -29.91 -31.33 28.50
CA THR A 289 -29.88 -29.93 28.08
C THR A 289 -28.47 -29.60 27.62
N LEU A 290 -28.34 -29.29 26.33
CA LEU A 290 -27.12 -28.78 25.73
C LEU A 290 -27.17 -27.26 25.76
N GLN A 291 -26.15 -26.63 26.33
CA GLN A 291 -25.97 -25.18 26.33
C GLN A 291 -24.69 -24.87 25.58
N ILE A 292 -24.80 -24.07 24.53
CA ILE A 292 -23.68 -23.63 23.70
C ILE A 292 -23.57 -22.12 23.87
N THR A 293 -22.45 -21.67 24.44
CA THR A 293 -22.10 -20.25 24.49
C THR A 293 -21.04 -19.97 23.42
N TYR A 294 -21.35 -19.09 22.46
CA TYR A 294 -20.50 -18.83 21.29
C TYR A 294 -20.60 -17.36 20.87
N GLN A 295 -19.62 -16.91 20.08
CA GLN A 295 -19.71 -15.65 19.35
C GLN A 295 -19.89 -15.96 17.87
N GLY A 296 -20.87 -15.32 17.23
CA GLY A 296 -21.25 -15.55 15.84
C GLY A 296 -20.56 -14.60 14.87
N LEU A 297 -20.51 -14.95 13.59
CA LEU A 297 -20.08 -14.11 12.47
C LEU A 297 -21.29 -13.54 11.72
N TYR A 298 -21.24 -12.26 11.37
CA TYR A 298 -22.25 -11.59 10.53
C TYR A 298 -21.57 -10.66 9.52
N ASP A 299 -22.20 -10.43 8.36
CA ASP A 299 -21.64 -9.54 7.33
C ASP A 299 -21.82 -8.07 7.74
N VAL A 300 -20.75 -7.28 7.65
CA VAL A 300 -20.78 -5.85 7.98
C VAL A 300 -21.05 -5.05 6.71
N ILE A 301 -22.18 -4.33 6.68
CA ILE A 301 -22.49 -3.36 5.63
C ILE A 301 -22.78 -2.03 6.30
N VAL A 302 -21.99 -1.01 5.97
CA VAL A 302 -22.19 0.35 6.46
C VAL A 302 -22.61 1.27 5.32
N LEU A 303 -23.39 2.29 5.67
CA LEU A 303 -23.83 3.35 4.78
C LEU A 303 -23.50 4.69 5.43
N THR A 304 -22.94 5.61 4.66
CA THR A 304 -22.68 6.99 5.10
C THR A 304 -23.22 7.96 4.04
N ASP A 305 -23.78 9.09 4.50
CA ASP A 305 -24.39 10.12 3.66
C ASP A 305 -23.76 11.50 3.93
N ASP A 306 -23.53 12.30 2.89
CA ASP A 306 -23.27 13.73 2.99
C ASP A 306 -24.52 14.53 2.64
N TYR A 307 -25.31 14.88 3.67
CA TYR A 307 -26.56 15.62 3.52
C TYR A 307 -26.39 17.02 2.93
N THR A 308 -25.23 17.65 3.12
CA THR A 308 -24.95 18.98 2.54
C THR A 308 -24.82 18.84 1.03
N ALA A 309 -23.96 17.94 0.58
CA ALA A 309 -23.74 17.66 -0.83
C ALA A 309 -25.03 17.16 -1.53
N ILE A 310 -25.82 16.31 -0.87
CA ILE A 310 -27.13 15.86 -1.37
C ILE A 310 -28.07 17.05 -1.59
N THR A 311 -28.21 17.94 -0.61
CA THR A 311 -29.10 19.10 -0.69
C THR A 311 -28.68 20.04 -1.81
N GLU A 312 -27.37 20.25 -2.00
CA GLU A 312 -26.84 21.03 -3.12
C GLU A 312 -27.23 20.42 -4.47
N ARG A 313 -27.08 19.10 -4.64
CA ARG A 313 -27.49 18.40 -5.88
C ARG A 313 -28.99 18.46 -6.10
N GLN A 314 -29.79 18.26 -5.06
CA GLN A 314 -31.25 18.41 -5.13
C GLN A 314 -31.66 19.77 -5.68
N SER A 315 -30.99 20.84 -5.23
CA SER A 315 -31.29 22.21 -5.66
C SER A 315 -30.98 22.49 -7.13
N VAL A 316 -29.96 21.83 -7.68
CA VAL A 316 -29.51 22.04 -9.07
C VAL A 316 -30.24 21.12 -10.05
N GLU A 317 -30.46 19.87 -9.68
CA GLU A 317 -30.86 18.81 -10.62
C GLU A 317 -32.34 18.47 -10.57
N GLY A 318 -33.06 18.84 -9.50
CA GLY A 318 -34.48 18.53 -9.34
C GLY A 318 -34.72 17.02 -9.20
N GLY A 319 -34.50 16.47 -8.01
CA GLY A 319 -34.64 15.04 -7.74
C GLY A 319 -34.24 14.70 -6.30
N THR A 320 -33.76 13.47 -6.07
CA THR A 320 -33.24 13.05 -4.76
C THR A 320 -31.85 13.62 -4.48
N GLY A 321 -31.11 14.03 -5.51
CA GLY A 321 -29.72 14.49 -5.39
C GLY A 321 -28.74 13.40 -4.95
N TRP A 322 -29.14 12.12 -4.97
CA TRP A 322 -28.29 11.01 -4.54
C TRP A 322 -27.32 10.57 -5.64
N TYR A 323 -26.07 10.41 -5.25
CA TYR A 323 -25.00 9.82 -6.04
C TYR A 323 -24.33 8.74 -5.18
N GLU A 324 -24.53 7.49 -5.58
CA GLU A 324 -24.22 6.32 -4.75
C GLU A 324 -23.02 5.54 -5.31
N ALA A 325 -22.17 5.07 -4.40
CA ALA A 325 -21.09 4.14 -4.72
C ALA A 325 -20.98 3.03 -3.66
N VAL A 326 -20.46 1.89 -4.08
CA VAL A 326 -20.26 0.71 -3.23
C VAL A 326 -18.82 0.26 -3.38
N ASP A 327 -18.09 0.14 -2.27
CA ASP A 327 -16.76 -0.46 -2.21
C ASP A 327 -16.76 -1.71 -1.32
N GLU A 328 -15.87 -2.65 -1.63
CA GLU A 328 -15.70 -3.91 -0.90
C GLU A 328 -14.38 -3.89 -0.11
N GLU A 329 -14.47 -4.10 1.20
CA GLU A 329 -13.32 -4.11 2.11
C GLU A 329 -13.37 -5.37 3.00
N PRO A 330 -13.13 -6.57 2.43
CA PRO A 330 -13.37 -7.85 3.10
C PRO A 330 -12.46 -8.11 4.32
N TYR A 331 -11.40 -7.32 4.49
CA TYR A 331 -10.46 -7.42 5.60
C TYR A 331 -10.79 -6.49 6.77
N LEU A 332 -11.79 -5.61 6.64
CA LEU A 332 -12.33 -4.85 7.76
C LEU A 332 -13.39 -5.71 8.45
N ASP A 333 -13.18 -6.10 9.70
CA ASP A 333 -14.12 -6.95 10.43
C ASP A 333 -14.87 -6.21 11.55
N THR A 334 -14.66 -4.90 11.69
CA THR A 334 -15.41 -4.06 12.62
C THR A 334 -16.26 -3.02 11.90
N SER A 335 -17.44 -2.72 12.46
CA SER A 335 -18.30 -1.65 11.95
C SER A 335 -17.63 -0.29 12.01
N ASP A 336 -16.84 -0.04 13.06
CA ASP A 336 -16.20 1.26 13.28
C ASP A 336 -15.09 1.51 12.25
N ALA A 337 -14.26 0.50 11.94
CA ALA A 337 -13.27 0.62 10.86
C ALA A 337 -13.94 0.79 9.49
N ALA A 338 -15.06 0.09 9.24
CA ALA A 338 -15.82 0.25 8.01
C ALA A 338 -16.41 1.68 7.88
N PHE A 339 -16.94 2.26 8.97
CA PHE A 339 -17.39 3.65 8.98
C PHE A 339 -16.23 4.64 8.79
N GLN A 340 -15.06 4.39 9.37
CA GLN A 340 -13.88 5.22 9.18
C GLN A 340 -13.48 5.27 7.70
N ASN A 341 -13.43 4.12 7.04
CA ASN A 341 -13.14 4.01 5.61
C ASN A 341 -14.22 4.72 4.75
N ALA A 342 -15.51 4.48 5.04
CA ALA A 342 -16.62 5.11 4.31
C ALA A 342 -16.57 6.65 4.39
N ASN A 343 -16.27 7.20 5.58
CA ASN A 343 -16.12 8.64 5.78
C ASN A 343 -14.92 9.22 5.04
N ALA A 344 -13.79 8.50 5.01
CA ALA A 344 -12.61 8.93 4.27
C ALA A 344 -12.91 9.04 2.76
N LEU A 345 -13.61 8.05 2.20
CA LEU A 345 -14.06 8.07 0.81
C LEU A 345 -15.04 9.22 0.54
N LEU A 346 -16.04 9.45 1.39
CA LEU A 346 -16.93 10.60 1.19
C LEU A 346 -16.19 11.93 1.27
N LYS A 347 -15.28 12.11 2.23
CA LYS A 347 -14.48 13.33 2.32
C LYS A 347 -13.70 13.58 1.02
N ARG A 348 -13.22 12.51 0.38
CA ARG A 348 -12.52 12.57 -0.90
C ARG A 348 -13.47 12.94 -2.04
N TYR A 349 -14.57 12.20 -2.23
CA TYR A 349 -15.38 12.22 -3.45
C TYR A 349 -16.69 13.02 -3.41
N ALA A 350 -17.10 13.53 -2.23
CA ALA A 350 -18.36 14.29 -2.07
C ALA A 350 -18.31 15.73 -2.59
N ASN A 351 -17.19 16.14 -3.16
CA ASN A 351 -17.02 17.47 -3.76
C ASN A 351 -16.96 17.36 -5.29
N LEU A 352 -17.49 18.35 -6.00
CA LEU A 352 -17.35 18.38 -7.47
C LEU A 352 -15.94 18.76 -7.88
N CYS A 353 -15.33 17.91 -8.70
CA CYS A 353 -13.98 18.13 -9.20
C CYS A 353 -13.99 19.19 -10.30
N ARG A 354 -13.09 20.15 -10.18
CA ARG A 354 -12.82 21.13 -11.23
C ARG A 354 -11.35 21.07 -11.55
N THR A 355 -11.03 20.84 -12.82
CA THR A 355 -9.66 20.66 -13.30
C THR A 355 -9.21 21.90 -14.07
N LEU A 356 -8.15 22.52 -13.59
CA LEU A 356 -7.43 23.61 -14.21
C LEU A 356 -6.17 23.06 -14.89
N THR A 357 -6.06 23.31 -16.19
CA THR A 357 -4.85 22.99 -16.98
C THR A 357 -4.24 24.26 -17.53
N PHE A 358 -2.92 24.37 -17.52
CA PHE A 358 -2.18 25.49 -18.11
C PHE A 358 -0.72 25.11 -18.37
N GLU A 359 -0.01 25.92 -19.15
CA GLU A 359 1.44 25.82 -19.33
C GLU A 359 2.15 27.05 -18.80
N THR A 360 3.36 26.89 -18.26
CA THR A 360 4.23 27.99 -17.79
C THR A 360 5.70 27.71 -18.13
N LEU A 361 6.50 28.78 -18.12
CA LEU A 361 7.97 28.70 -18.20
C LEU A 361 8.64 28.68 -16.82
N GLN A 362 7.89 29.01 -15.77
CA GLN A 362 8.42 29.14 -14.42
C GLN A 362 8.46 27.77 -13.73
N SER A 363 9.64 27.41 -13.22
CA SER A 363 9.88 26.17 -12.47
C SER A 363 9.34 26.25 -11.02
N GLY A 364 9.45 25.15 -10.28
CA GLY A 364 9.08 25.04 -8.86
C GLY A 364 7.69 24.48 -8.56
N LEU A 365 6.89 24.20 -9.60
CA LEU A 365 5.62 23.47 -9.44
C LEU A 365 5.87 21.97 -9.50
N HIS A 366 5.36 21.26 -8.51
CA HIS A 366 5.46 19.81 -8.35
C HIS A 366 4.10 19.19 -8.05
N ALA A 367 3.94 17.92 -8.38
CA ALA A 367 2.75 17.18 -8.03
C ALA A 367 2.64 17.07 -6.49
N GLY A 368 1.42 17.19 -5.96
CA GLY A 368 1.17 17.19 -4.52
C GLY A 368 1.13 18.57 -3.88
N GLN A 369 1.55 19.63 -4.58
CA GLN A 369 1.48 21.00 -4.06
C GLN A 369 0.07 21.59 -4.16
N ILE A 370 -0.28 22.44 -3.21
CA ILE A 370 -1.46 23.31 -3.25
C ILE A 370 -1.11 24.62 -3.95
N LEU A 371 -1.68 24.80 -5.13
CA LEU A 371 -1.62 26.03 -5.91
C LEU A 371 -2.78 26.96 -5.52
N ASN A 372 -2.44 28.14 -5.02
CA ASN A 372 -3.42 29.21 -4.83
C ASN A 372 -3.76 29.84 -6.18
N VAL A 373 -5.04 29.86 -6.55
CA VAL A 373 -5.52 30.40 -7.84
C VAL A 373 -6.50 31.55 -7.62
N ASN A 374 -6.27 32.67 -8.32
CA ASN A 374 -7.15 33.84 -8.34
C ASN A 374 -7.40 34.31 -9.78
N LEU A 375 -8.29 33.60 -10.47
CA LEU A 375 -8.68 33.84 -11.86
C LEU A 375 -10.21 33.94 -12.00
N PRO A 376 -10.82 35.05 -11.51
CA PRO A 376 -12.28 35.20 -11.46
C PRO A 376 -12.96 35.13 -12.82
N LYS A 377 -12.27 35.52 -13.91
CA LYS A 377 -12.80 35.52 -15.28
C LYS A 377 -13.20 34.13 -15.78
N ILE A 378 -12.52 33.08 -15.31
CA ILE A 378 -12.81 31.68 -15.65
C ILE A 378 -13.39 30.91 -14.46
N LYS A 379 -13.83 31.62 -13.41
CA LYS A 379 -14.36 31.04 -12.16
C LYS A 379 -13.41 30.07 -11.45
N ALA A 380 -12.10 30.20 -11.69
CA ALA A 380 -11.08 29.46 -10.95
C ALA A 380 -10.58 30.36 -9.81
N ILE A 381 -11.14 30.15 -8.61
CA ILE A 381 -10.76 30.85 -7.38
C ILE A 381 -10.66 29.80 -6.27
N GLY A 382 -9.59 29.85 -5.50
CA GLY A 382 -9.35 29.00 -4.35
C GLY A 382 -8.08 28.16 -4.49
N GLU A 383 -8.00 27.13 -3.67
CA GLU A 383 -6.89 26.18 -3.64
C GLU A 383 -7.12 25.06 -4.66
N PHE A 384 -6.07 24.72 -5.41
CA PHE A 384 -6.06 23.62 -6.36
C PHE A 384 -4.85 22.73 -6.08
N LEU A 385 -5.08 21.43 -5.90
CA LEU A 385 -4.02 20.44 -5.77
C LEU A 385 -3.41 20.15 -7.14
N ILE A 386 -2.11 20.34 -7.31
CA ILE A 386 -1.39 20.00 -8.54
C ILE A 386 -1.29 18.48 -8.64
N GLN A 387 -2.00 17.90 -9.59
CA GLN A 387 -2.10 16.45 -9.78
C GLN A 387 -1.03 15.94 -10.73
N LYS A 388 -0.66 16.73 -11.73
CA LYS A 388 0.34 16.34 -12.72
C LYS A 388 1.15 17.55 -13.19
N VAL A 389 2.45 17.35 -13.36
CA VAL A 389 3.38 18.28 -13.99
C VAL A 389 4.16 17.54 -15.07
N THR A 390 4.05 18.01 -16.31
CA THR A 390 4.87 17.50 -17.43
C THR A 390 5.87 18.56 -17.85
N TYR A 391 7.16 18.28 -17.70
CA TYR A 391 8.25 19.09 -18.24
C TYR A 391 8.65 18.54 -19.60
N SER A 392 8.44 19.31 -20.68
CA SER A 392 8.72 18.86 -22.04
C SER A 392 9.10 20.00 -22.97
N PHE A 393 9.77 19.67 -24.06
CA PHE A 393 10.10 20.61 -25.12
C PHE A 393 8.87 20.89 -26.00
N LYS A 394 8.57 22.17 -26.26
CA LYS A 394 7.46 22.58 -27.13
C LYS A 394 7.96 23.41 -28.32
N TYR A 395 7.44 23.08 -29.51
CA TYR A 395 7.72 23.77 -30.77
C TYR A 395 6.76 24.93 -31.09
N THR A 396 6.01 25.43 -30.11
CA THR A 396 4.94 26.44 -30.35
C THR A 396 5.51 27.83 -30.64
N GLY A 397 5.46 28.24 -31.91
CA GLY A 397 5.82 29.60 -32.37
C GLY A 397 7.24 29.69 -32.93
N TYR A 398 7.90 30.85 -32.73
CA TYR A 398 9.26 31.14 -33.24
C TYR A 398 10.39 30.82 -32.24
N GLU A 399 10.07 30.45 -30.99
CA GLU A 399 11.07 30.16 -29.95
C GLU A 399 10.78 28.81 -29.28
N PRO A 400 11.44 27.74 -29.75
CA PRO A 400 11.28 26.42 -29.17
C PRO A 400 11.97 26.39 -27.79
N GLN A 401 11.22 25.99 -26.76
CA GLN A 401 11.68 26.02 -25.37
C GLN A 401 10.95 24.99 -24.51
N TYR A 402 11.53 24.68 -23.37
CA TYR A 402 10.89 23.82 -22.37
C TYR A 402 9.73 24.54 -21.69
N ARG A 403 8.66 23.79 -21.43
CA ARG A 403 7.49 24.26 -20.67
C ARG A 403 7.09 23.23 -19.64
N TYR A 404 6.56 23.73 -18.54
CA TYR A 404 5.82 22.95 -17.56
C TYR A 404 4.35 22.99 -17.97
N GLN A 405 3.75 21.83 -18.20
CA GLN A 405 2.32 21.66 -18.37
C GLN A 405 1.75 21.14 -17.05
N ILE A 406 0.80 21.88 -16.49
CA ILE A 406 0.24 21.63 -15.16
C ILE A 406 -1.21 21.21 -15.31
N GLU A 407 -1.58 20.19 -14.57
CA GLU A 407 -2.96 19.79 -14.29
C GLU A 407 -3.18 19.85 -12.78
N ALA A 408 -4.12 20.68 -12.36
CA ALA A 408 -4.46 20.88 -10.95
C ALA A 408 -5.97 20.78 -10.76
N ALA A 409 -6.43 20.24 -9.64
CA ALA A 409 -7.85 20.10 -9.35
C ALA A 409 -8.26 20.73 -8.03
N SER A 410 -9.51 21.20 -7.97
CA SER A 410 -10.06 21.81 -6.75
C SER A 410 -10.35 20.82 -5.62
N ASN A 411 -10.23 19.51 -5.88
CA ASN A 411 -10.34 18.45 -4.88
C ASN A 411 -9.60 17.19 -5.35
N ASP A 412 -9.65 16.13 -4.54
CA ASP A 412 -8.95 14.86 -4.78
C ASP A 412 -9.86 13.76 -5.36
N ASN A 413 -10.92 14.11 -6.10
CA ASN A 413 -11.71 13.12 -6.83
C ASN A 413 -10.96 12.48 -8.00
N TYR A 414 -9.72 12.89 -8.26
CA TYR A 414 -8.92 12.35 -9.36
C TYR A 414 -8.46 10.95 -9.02
N GLU A 415 -9.04 9.99 -9.73
CA GLU A 415 -8.45 8.69 -9.93
C GLU A 415 -7.69 8.73 -11.24
N SER A 416 -6.40 8.45 -11.20
CA SER A 416 -5.65 8.30 -12.44
C SER A 416 -6.23 7.11 -13.23
N TRP A 417 -6.10 7.17 -14.55
CA TRP A 417 -6.48 6.05 -15.42
C TRP A 417 -5.77 4.75 -15.02
N THR A 418 -4.55 4.82 -14.50
CA THR A 418 -3.81 3.66 -13.98
C THR A 418 -4.44 3.09 -12.72
N LYS A 419 -4.90 3.92 -11.77
CA LYS A 419 -5.64 3.46 -10.58
C LYS A 419 -7.00 2.90 -10.95
N PHE A 420 -7.73 3.54 -11.86
CA PHE A 420 -8.99 3.03 -12.42
C PHE A 420 -8.80 1.67 -13.10
N PHE A 421 -7.77 1.50 -13.93
CA PHE A 421 -7.49 0.22 -14.57
C PHE A 421 -6.96 -0.82 -13.58
N LYS A 422 -6.13 -0.47 -12.59
CA LYS A 422 -5.74 -1.41 -11.51
C LYS A 422 -6.97 -1.88 -10.71
N ALA A 423 -7.87 -0.98 -10.35
CA ALA A 423 -9.13 -1.33 -9.68
C ALA A 423 -10.03 -2.23 -10.55
N ASN A 424 -10.01 -2.02 -11.88
CA ASN A 424 -10.82 -2.80 -12.81
C ASN A 424 -10.15 -4.08 -13.36
N LEU A 425 -8.82 -4.19 -13.33
CA LEU A 425 -8.03 -5.35 -13.79
C LEU A 425 -7.56 -6.23 -12.63
N GLY A 426 -7.56 -5.69 -11.41
CA GLY A 426 -6.94 -6.29 -10.22
C GLY A 426 -7.91 -6.39 -9.05
N GLN A 427 -9.05 -7.04 -9.25
CA GLN A 427 -9.33 -8.27 -8.53
C GLN A 427 -10.07 -9.19 -9.52
N PRO A 428 -9.72 -10.47 -9.68
CA PRO A 428 -10.81 -11.41 -9.93
C PRO A 428 -11.82 -11.09 -8.83
N LYS A 429 -13.00 -10.58 -9.22
CA LYS A 429 -14.21 -10.74 -8.42
C LYS A 429 -14.37 -12.25 -8.29
N THR A 430 -13.58 -12.86 -7.42
CA THR A 430 -13.89 -14.14 -6.85
C THR A 430 -15.14 -13.83 -6.06
N TYR A 431 -16.27 -13.99 -6.75
CA TYR A 431 -17.39 -14.67 -6.16
C TYR A 431 -16.81 -15.95 -5.57
N VAL A 432 -16.30 -15.86 -4.33
CA VAL A 432 -16.03 -17.06 -3.56
C VAL A 432 -17.42 -17.55 -3.19
N ILE A 433 -18.02 -18.31 -4.11
CA ILE A 433 -18.89 -19.39 -3.70
C ILE A 433 -17.97 -20.27 -2.85
N ARG A 434 -17.99 -20.04 -1.53
CA ARG A 434 -17.35 -20.93 -0.57
C ARG A 434 -18.21 -22.19 -0.52
N GLU A 435 -18.06 -23.06 -1.50
CA GLU A 435 -18.31 -24.48 -1.30
C GLU A 435 -16.96 -25.17 -1.18
N ASN A 436 -16.68 -25.68 0.02
CA ASN A 436 -15.66 -26.66 0.34
C ASN A 436 -14.29 -26.47 -0.35
N ILE A 437 -13.29 -25.94 0.36
CA ILE A 437 -11.97 -26.56 0.51
C ILE A 437 -11.14 -25.79 1.55
N GLN A 438 -10.34 -26.59 2.25
CA GLN A 438 -9.59 -26.39 3.49
C GLN A 438 -8.38 -25.46 3.33
N GLU A 439 -8.04 -24.77 4.41
CA GLU A 439 -6.77 -24.05 4.62
C GLU A 439 -5.57 -24.98 4.40
N GLN A 440 -4.86 -24.85 3.28
CA GLN A 440 -3.46 -25.26 3.13
C GLN A 440 -2.76 -24.38 2.08
N GLU A 441 -2.41 -23.16 2.46
CA GLU A 441 -1.29 -22.45 1.82
C GLU A 441 -0.15 -22.37 2.84
N VAL A 442 0.83 -23.26 2.68
CA VAL A 442 2.14 -23.16 3.34
C VAL A 442 3.04 -22.39 2.40
N LEU A 443 3.44 -21.18 2.79
CA LEU A 443 4.49 -20.42 2.12
C LEU A 443 5.84 -21.11 2.40
N ILE A 444 6.41 -21.83 1.43
CA ILE A 444 7.77 -22.37 1.51
C ILE A 444 8.74 -21.29 1.02
N ARG A 445 9.45 -20.63 1.96
CA ARG A 445 10.51 -19.67 1.65
C ARG A 445 11.87 -20.37 1.69
N LEU A 446 12.51 -20.52 0.53
CA LEU A 446 13.87 -21.05 0.41
C LEU A 446 14.85 -19.89 0.70
N VAL A 447 15.37 -19.83 1.93
CA VAL A 447 16.41 -18.86 2.31
C VAL A 447 17.77 -19.55 2.14
N GLN A 448 18.52 -19.17 1.10
CA GLN A 448 19.96 -19.47 1.06
C GLN A 448 20.67 -18.50 2.01
N GLN A 449 21.21 -19.02 3.11
CA GLN A 449 22.17 -18.30 3.92
C GLN A 449 23.58 -18.81 3.62
N SER A 450 24.50 -17.90 3.32
CA SER A 450 25.94 -18.16 3.36
C SER A 450 26.45 -17.71 4.73
N GLU A 451 26.80 -18.66 5.61
CA GLU A 451 27.57 -18.35 6.80
C GLU A 451 29.06 -18.41 6.49
N ASN A 452 29.77 -17.29 6.73
CA ASN A 452 31.21 -17.30 6.93
C ASN A 452 31.47 -17.57 8.42
N THR A 453 31.70 -18.83 8.79
CA THR A 453 32.16 -19.18 10.14
C THR A 453 33.63 -18.80 10.31
N ASN A 454 33.92 -17.77 11.09
CA ASN A 454 35.24 -17.54 11.65
C ASN A 454 35.37 -18.35 12.95
N TRP A 455 36.21 -19.38 12.95
CA TRP A 455 36.54 -20.15 14.16
C TRP A 455 37.50 -19.34 15.03
N SER A 456 37.11 -19.02 16.26
CA SER A 456 38.03 -18.59 17.31
C SER A 456 37.96 -19.56 18.48
N GLU A 457 38.97 -20.42 18.62
CA GLU A 457 39.13 -21.26 19.80
C GLU A 457 39.70 -20.44 20.95
N THR A 458 39.00 -20.42 22.08
CA THR A 458 39.58 -20.01 23.37
C THR A 458 39.76 -21.27 24.20
N MET A 459 40.99 -21.75 24.31
CA MET A 459 41.34 -22.87 25.19
C MET A 459 41.65 -22.34 26.60
N THR A 460 40.84 -22.70 27.57
CA THR A 460 41.19 -22.56 28.99
C THR A 460 41.83 -23.88 29.45
N GLN A 461 43.16 -23.93 29.55
CA GLN A 461 43.86 -25.06 30.18
C GLN A 461 43.79 -24.94 31.70
N THR A 462 43.09 -25.87 32.35
CA THR A 462 43.23 -26.12 33.79
C THR A 462 44.16 -27.31 34.02
N LEU A 463 45.37 -27.02 34.50
CA LEU A 463 46.36 -28.02 34.88
C LEU A 463 46.03 -28.54 36.29
N PHE A 464 45.58 -29.78 36.43
CA PHE A 464 45.43 -30.43 37.73
C PHE A 464 46.74 -31.12 38.13
N ALA A 465 47.27 -30.81 39.31
CA ALA A 465 48.44 -31.49 39.87
C ALA A 465 48.05 -32.92 40.29
N CYS A 466 48.71 -33.92 39.70
CA CYS A 466 48.53 -35.34 40.07
C CYS A 466 49.21 -35.59 41.43
N PRO A 467 48.53 -36.14 42.44
CA PRO A 467 49.16 -36.50 43.70
C PRO A 467 50.01 -37.77 43.50
N LEU A 468 51.31 -37.69 43.81
CA LEU A 468 52.20 -38.85 43.84
C LEU A 468 51.66 -39.89 44.83
N PRO A 469 51.51 -41.17 44.44
CA PRO A 469 51.15 -42.23 45.38
C PRO A 469 52.32 -42.50 46.33
N SER A 470 52.02 -42.73 47.61
CA SER A 470 53.02 -43.09 48.63
C SER A 470 53.66 -44.46 48.37
N ASP A 471 54.86 -44.68 48.90
CA ASP A 471 55.72 -45.88 48.75
C ASP A 471 55.09 -47.23 49.20
N SER A 472 53.81 -47.25 49.54
CA SER A 472 53.04 -48.40 50.02
C SER A 472 51.83 -48.77 49.16
N LEU A 473 51.58 -48.10 48.02
CA LEU A 473 50.48 -48.45 47.11
C LEU A 473 50.98 -49.29 45.91
N TYR A 474 50.48 -50.52 45.76
CA TYR A 474 50.70 -51.36 44.58
C TYR A 474 49.55 -51.20 43.56
N PRO A 475 49.83 -51.23 42.25
CA PRO A 475 48.80 -51.04 41.22
C PRO A 475 47.78 -52.18 41.25
N SER A 476 46.49 -51.81 41.25
CA SER A 476 45.36 -52.73 41.10
C SER A 476 44.71 -52.52 39.73
N SER A 477 43.98 -53.52 39.23
CA SER A 477 43.28 -53.46 37.94
C SER A 477 42.15 -52.41 37.87
N SER A 478 41.90 -51.68 38.96
CA SER A 478 40.92 -50.58 39.01
C SER A 478 41.51 -49.25 39.47
N LEU A 479 42.84 -49.11 39.57
CA LEU A 479 43.50 -47.85 39.96
C LEU A 479 44.67 -47.56 39.00
N TYR A 480 44.43 -46.68 38.03
CA TYR A 480 45.50 -46.10 37.21
C TYR A 480 45.90 -44.75 37.83
N PRO A 481 47.15 -44.57 38.29
CA PRO A 481 47.66 -43.22 38.51
C PRO A 481 47.66 -42.49 37.15
N CYS A 482 47.30 -41.21 37.16
CA CYS A 482 47.78 -40.30 36.12
C CYS A 482 49.32 -40.27 36.15
#